data_AF-A0A840MLP8-F1
#
_entry.id   AF-A0A840MLP8-F1
#
_cell.length_a   1.000
_cell.length_b   1.000
_cell.length_c   1.000
_cell.angle_alpha   90.00
_cell.angle_beta   90.00
_cell.angle_gamma   90.00
#
_symmetry.space_group_name_H-M   'P 1'
#
loop_
_entity.id
_entity.type
_entity.pdbx_description
1 polymer ?
#
loop_
_entity_poly.entity_id
_entity_poly.type
_entity_poly.pdbx_seq_one_letter_code
_entity_poly.pdbx_strand_id
1 'polypeptide(L)'
;MLNSIRLIIVLSLATIMMGCSHRIVITPAAGTVKATSPNDKINRTVAYVMTEAQRSKQVTTAAGGGDKVSYFPYRDLEASLSSVLSDVFSKVQAASSIAEANKIGGIDLILTPTISTHSSSKSMFTWPPTDFTVTISSVMTDSEGNQIWQNVAQGAGHASFSEFKSDFPLSAKRASADAMNKLRHALLEAKELAGERSQVIPPHKADNSPPMRAKSRKFGEWSYVAEQYAASQDCHGAAWLIGQEGVQQMYEVDCRSGRRLMVQCMNGSCKEKKT
;
A
#
# COMPACT_ATOMS: atom_id res chain seq x y z
N MET A 1 -56.66 -14.37 -4.12
CA MET A 1 -56.18 -13.34 -5.07
C MET A 1 -55.19 -12.37 -4.43
N LEU A 2 -55.51 -11.75 -3.27
CA LEU A 2 -54.62 -10.82 -2.57
C LEU A 2 -53.28 -11.44 -2.09
N ASN A 3 -53.30 -12.69 -1.61
CA ASN A 3 -52.08 -13.41 -1.20
C ASN A 3 -51.14 -13.73 -2.38
N SER A 4 -51.69 -14.02 -3.55
CA SER A 4 -50.92 -14.31 -4.77
C SER A 4 -50.21 -13.07 -5.30
N ILE A 5 -50.86 -11.89 -5.20
CA ILE A 5 -50.27 -10.60 -5.59
C ILE A 5 -49.14 -10.20 -4.63
N ARG A 6 -49.31 -10.41 -3.32
CA ARG A 6 -48.24 -10.17 -2.32
C ARG A 6 -47.03 -11.07 -2.56
N LEU A 7 -47.24 -12.34 -2.93
CA LEU A 7 -46.16 -13.27 -3.24
C LEU A 7 -45.37 -12.84 -4.48
N ILE A 8 -46.07 -12.37 -5.52
CA ILE A 8 -45.43 -11.86 -6.76
C ILE A 8 -44.65 -10.57 -6.49
N ILE A 9 -45.18 -9.65 -5.67
CA ILE A 9 -44.46 -8.42 -5.29
C ILE A 9 -43.20 -8.77 -4.49
N VAL A 10 -43.27 -9.67 -3.51
CA VAL A 10 -42.09 -10.09 -2.74
C VAL A 10 -41.05 -10.79 -3.64
N LEU A 11 -41.49 -11.64 -4.57
CA LEU A 11 -40.59 -12.35 -5.49
C LEU A 11 -39.93 -11.40 -6.50
N SER A 12 -40.68 -10.44 -7.04
CA SER A 12 -40.16 -9.42 -7.97
C SER A 12 -39.20 -8.44 -7.30
N LEU A 13 -39.45 -8.08 -6.03
CA LEU A 13 -38.55 -7.24 -5.24
C LEU A 13 -37.25 -7.98 -4.87
N ALA A 14 -37.31 -9.30 -4.68
CA ALA A 14 -36.13 -10.13 -4.40
C ALA A 14 -35.18 -10.26 -5.61
N THR A 15 -35.71 -10.26 -6.85
CA THR A 15 -34.88 -10.35 -8.06
C THR A 15 -34.11 -9.06 -8.40
N ILE A 16 -34.61 -7.89 -7.98
CA ILE A 16 -33.95 -6.59 -8.27
C ILE A 16 -32.71 -6.39 -7.38
N MET A 17 -32.57 -7.16 -6.29
CA MET A 17 -31.45 -7.05 -5.35
C MET A 17 -30.20 -7.85 -5.79
N MET A 18 -30.26 -8.56 -6.91
CA MET A 18 -29.11 -9.28 -7.49
C MET A 18 -28.30 -8.32 -8.39
N GLY A 19 -27.52 -7.42 -7.78
CA GLY A 19 -26.59 -6.57 -8.52
C GLY A 19 -25.56 -7.40 -9.30
N CYS A 20 -25.23 -7.00 -10.54
CA CYS A 20 -24.31 -7.73 -11.39
C CYS A 20 -22.87 -7.48 -10.92
N SER A 21 -22.09 -8.55 -10.72
CA SER A 21 -20.66 -8.44 -10.45
C SER A 21 -19.88 -8.63 -11.76
N HIS A 22 -19.38 -7.53 -12.31
CA HIS A 22 -18.62 -7.53 -13.56
C HIS A 22 -17.17 -7.90 -13.28
N ARG A 23 -16.63 -8.90 -13.99
CA ARG A 23 -15.22 -9.25 -13.85
C ARG A 23 -14.35 -8.21 -14.57
N ILE A 24 -13.33 -7.70 -13.88
CA ILE A 24 -12.31 -6.82 -14.45
C ILE A 24 -10.91 -7.40 -14.23
N VAL A 25 -9.93 -6.89 -14.98
CA VAL A 25 -8.50 -7.18 -14.80
C VAL A 25 -7.80 -5.85 -14.52
N ILE A 26 -7.08 -5.79 -13.39
CA ILE A 26 -6.49 -4.53 -12.91
C ILE A 26 -5.03 -4.34 -13.34
N THR A 27 -4.48 -5.25 -14.15
CA THR A 27 -3.11 -5.17 -14.66
C THR A 27 -2.85 -3.83 -15.38
N PRO A 28 -1.79 -3.08 -15.00
CA PRO A 28 -1.38 -1.87 -15.71
C PRO A 28 -1.24 -2.10 -17.22
N ALA A 29 -1.50 -1.06 -18.01
CA ALA A 29 -1.23 -1.11 -19.44
C ALA A 29 0.29 -1.22 -19.70
N ALA A 30 0.67 -1.87 -20.81
CA ALA A 30 2.07 -1.98 -21.18
C ALA A 30 2.71 -0.59 -21.34
N GLY A 31 3.93 -0.41 -20.82
CA GLY A 31 4.70 0.83 -20.93
C GLY A 31 4.29 1.95 -19.97
N THR A 32 3.29 1.77 -19.09
CA THR A 32 2.92 2.80 -18.10
C THR A 32 3.79 2.78 -16.85
N VAL A 33 4.52 1.69 -16.62
CA VAL A 33 5.52 1.59 -15.55
C VAL A 33 6.88 1.96 -16.16
N LYS A 34 7.56 2.94 -15.56
CA LYS A 34 8.84 3.45 -16.09
C LYS A 34 9.96 2.43 -15.84
N ALA A 35 10.75 2.13 -16.86
CA ALA A 35 11.96 1.33 -16.72
C ALA A 35 13.11 2.14 -16.10
N THR A 36 13.99 1.46 -15.36
CA THR A 36 15.26 2.03 -14.86
C THR A 36 16.37 1.80 -15.89
N SER A 37 17.38 2.68 -15.90
CA SER A 37 18.61 2.40 -16.64
C SER A 37 19.27 1.12 -16.10
N PRO A 38 19.83 0.24 -16.94
CA PRO A 38 20.52 -0.97 -16.50
C PRO A 38 21.66 -0.73 -15.49
N ASN A 39 22.29 0.45 -15.53
CA ASN A 39 23.41 0.80 -14.66
C ASN A 39 23.00 1.22 -13.25
N ASP A 40 21.72 1.45 -12.99
CA ASP A 40 21.23 1.92 -11.69
C ASP A 40 20.66 0.78 -10.83
N LYS A 41 20.82 -0.48 -11.27
CA LYS A 41 20.30 -1.64 -10.52
C LYS A 41 21.10 -1.90 -9.26
N ILE A 42 20.38 -2.22 -8.20
CA ILE A 42 20.90 -2.72 -6.94
C ILE A 42 21.41 -4.15 -7.17
N ASN A 43 22.70 -4.39 -6.92
CA ASN A 43 23.31 -5.71 -7.05
C ASN A 43 22.97 -6.61 -5.86
N ARG A 44 21.69 -7.00 -5.75
CA ARG A 44 21.15 -7.94 -4.76
C ARG A 44 20.17 -8.90 -5.45
N THR A 45 20.13 -10.12 -4.97
CA THR A 45 19.13 -11.12 -5.37
C THR A 45 17.94 -11.03 -4.42
N VAL A 46 16.76 -10.76 -4.97
CA VAL A 46 15.52 -10.62 -4.17
C VAL A 46 14.55 -11.75 -4.48
N ALA A 47 13.97 -12.34 -3.45
CA ALA A 47 12.78 -13.16 -3.59
C ALA A 47 11.54 -12.33 -3.25
N TYR A 48 10.45 -12.43 -4.01
CA TYR A 48 9.15 -11.96 -3.55
C TYR A 48 8.26 -13.15 -3.17
N VAL A 49 7.56 -13.02 -2.05
CA VAL A 49 6.70 -14.08 -1.51
C VAL A 49 5.25 -13.79 -1.84
N MET A 50 4.60 -14.69 -2.57
CA MET A 50 3.17 -14.64 -2.84
C MET A 50 2.58 -16.04 -2.79
N THR A 51 1.65 -16.26 -1.85
CA THR A 51 1.05 -17.57 -1.62
C THR A 51 -0.02 -17.89 -2.67
N GLU A 52 -0.34 -19.16 -2.86
CA GLU A 52 -1.44 -19.55 -3.74
C GLU A 52 -2.79 -19.02 -3.25
N ALA A 53 -2.98 -18.98 -1.93
CA ALA A 53 -4.17 -18.37 -1.32
C ALA A 53 -4.30 -16.88 -1.66
N GLN A 54 -3.17 -16.15 -1.72
CA GLN A 54 -3.16 -14.76 -2.17
C GLN A 54 -3.51 -14.64 -3.66
N ARG A 55 -2.90 -15.44 -4.54
CA ARG A 55 -3.21 -15.43 -5.99
C ARG A 55 -4.67 -15.77 -6.28
N SER A 56 -5.23 -16.68 -5.50
CA SER A 56 -6.63 -17.10 -5.60
C SER A 56 -7.62 -16.14 -4.90
N LYS A 57 -7.14 -15.11 -4.19
CA LYS A 57 -8.00 -14.15 -3.48
C LYS A 57 -8.74 -13.26 -4.46
N GLN A 58 -10.03 -13.55 -4.66
CA GLN A 58 -10.95 -12.63 -5.34
C GLN A 58 -11.38 -11.51 -4.40
N VAL A 59 -11.41 -10.29 -4.92
CA VAL A 59 -11.99 -9.13 -4.25
C VAL A 59 -13.20 -8.67 -5.08
N THR A 60 -14.25 -8.24 -4.39
CA THR A 60 -15.42 -7.60 -5.00
C THR A 60 -15.64 -6.24 -4.34
N THR A 61 -15.73 -5.19 -5.13
CA THR A 61 -15.90 -3.80 -4.65
C THR A 61 -17.07 -3.12 -5.37
N ALA A 62 -17.50 -1.97 -4.83
CA ALA A 62 -18.55 -1.17 -5.41
C ALA A 62 -18.12 -0.56 -6.76
N ALA A 63 -19.04 -0.53 -7.70
CA ALA A 63 -18.89 0.10 -8.99
C ALA A 63 -19.99 1.17 -9.18
N GLY A 64 -20.26 1.63 -10.39
CA GLY A 64 -21.36 2.56 -10.63
C GLY A 64 -22.71 1.87 -10.83
N GLY A 65 -23.80 2.63 -10.77
CA GLY A 65 -25.15 2.12 -11.02
C GLY A 65 -25.67 1.09 -10.01
N GLY A 66 -25.04 0.97 -8.85
CA GLY A 66 -25.34 -0.08 -7.87
C GLY A 66 -24.71 -1.44 -8.19
N ASP A 67 -23.94 -1.53 -9.27
CA ASP A 67 -23.20 -2.74 -9.63
C ASP A 67 -21.92 -2.92 -8.81
N LYS A 68 -21.33 -4.10 -8.94
CA LYS A 68 -20.06 -4.46 -8.34
C LYS A 68 -19.07 -4.87 -9.42
N VAL A 69 -17.79 -4.81 -9.08
CA VAL A 69 -16.72 -5.39 -9.90
C VAL A 69 -15.94 -6.41 -9.10
N SER A 70 -15.49 -7.47 -9.76
CA SER A 70 -14.65 -8.51 -9.15
C SER A 70 -13.36 -8.75 -9.93
N TYR A 71 -12.27 -9.01 -9.19
CA TYR A 71 -10.91 -9.14 -9.72
C TYR A 71 -10.01 -9.86 -8.72
N PHE A 72 -8.77 -10.17 -9.11
CA PHE A 72 -7.83 -10.94 -8.29
C PHE A 72 -6.55 -10.12 -8.09
N PRO A 73 -6.47 -9.28 -7.04
CA PRO A 73 -5.44 -8.26 -6.94
C PRO A 73 -4.01 -8.79 -7.03
N TYR A 74 -3.73 -9.90 -6.35
CA TYR A 74 -2.41 -10.52 -6.34
C TYR A 74 -2.06 -11.09 -7.71
N ARG A 75 -2.92 -11.94 -8.28
CA ARG A 75 -2.70 -12.55 -9.59
C ARG A 75 -2.57 -11.51 -10.71
N ASP A 76 -3.44 -10.51 -10.71
CA ASP A 76 -3.51 -9.52 -11.78
C ASP A 76 -2.31 -8.53 -11.71
N LEU A 77 -1.65 -8.37 -10.55
CA LEU A 77 -0.52 -7.45 -10.35
C LEU A 77 0.85 -8.13 -10.23
N GLU A 78 0.92 -9.46 -10.08
CA GLU A 78 2.17 -10.20 -9.85
C GLU A 78 3.21 -9.96 -10.95
N ALA A 79 2.80 -9.99 -12.22
CA ALA A 79 3.70 -9.73 -13.34
C ALA A 79 4.32 -8.32 -13.28
N SER A 80 3.51 -7.30 -12.94
CA SER A 80 3.99 -5.92 -12.81
C SER A 80 4.89 -5.74 -11.60
N LEU A 81 4.58 -6.38 -10.47
CA LEU A 81 5.46 -6.39 -9.30
C LEU A 81 6.81 -7.03 -9.63
N SER A 82 6.80 -8.20 -10.27
CA SER A 82 8.02 -8.89 -10.70
C SER A 82 8.84 -8.04 -11.67
N SER A 83 8.19 -7.32 -12.59
CA SER A 83 8.87 -6.38 -13.49
C SER A 83 9.50 -5.22 -12.73
N VAL A 84 8.79 -4.57 -11.81
CA VAL A 84 9.32 -3.47 -10.98
C VAL A 84 10.54 -3.92 -10.19
N LEU A 85 10.48 -5.10 -9.57
CA LEU A 85 11.62 -5.64 -8.84
C LEU A 85 12.78 -5.95 -9.79
N SER A 86 12.50 -6.48 -10.97
CA SER A 86 13.53 -6.80 -11.96
C SER A 86 14.19 -5.55 -12.55
N ASP A 87 13.48 -4.41 -12.54
CA ASP A 87 14.02 -3.11 -12.93
C ASP A 87 14.90 -2.48 -11.86
N VAL A 88 14.75 -2.88 -10.59
CA VAL A 88 15.52 -2.33 -9.46
C VAL A 88 16.66 -3.25 -9.05
N PHE A 89 16.47 -4.57 -9.06
CA PHE A 89 17.41 -5.55 -8.54
C PHE A 89 18.06 -6.37 -9.66
N SER A 90 19.27 -6.87 -9.42
CA SER A 90 20.02 -7.65 -10.41
C SER A 90 19.37 -9.01 -10.71
N LYS A 91 18.76 -9.64 -9.70
CA LYS A 91 18.05 -10.92 -9.83
C LYS A 91 16.78 -10.93 -8.98
N VAL A 92 15.71 -11.48 -9.55
CA VAL A 92 14.42 -11.61 -8.87
C VAL A 92 13.90 -13.03 -9.01
N GLN A 93 13.39 -13.58 -7.91
CA GLN A 93 12.78 -14.91 -7.88
C GLN A 93 11.42 -14.86 -7.19
N ALA A 94 10.47 -15.63 -7.69
CA ALA A 94 9.18 -15.82 -7.02
C ALA A 94 9.29 -16.95 -6.01
N ALA A 95 8.61 -16.83 -4.87
CA ALA A 95 8.46 -17.91 -3.90
C ALA A 95 7.02 -17.96 -3.38
N SER A 96 6.51 -19.16 -3.12
CA SER A 96 5.18 -19.36 -2.53
C SER A 96 5.16 -19.15 -1.02
N SER A 97 6.32 -19.12 -0.37
CA SER A 97 6.48 -18.89 1.07
C SER A 97 7.89 -18.39 1.42
N ILE A 98 8.06 -17.83 2.61
CA ILE A 98 9.37 -17.48 3.16
C ILE A 98 10.27 -18.73 3.28
N ALA A 99 9.70 -19.87 3.67
CA ALA A 99 10.44 -21.12 3.78
C ALA A 99 10.97 -21.61 2.42
N GLU A 100 10.22 -21.41 1.34
CA GLU A 100 10.70 -21.71 -0.02
C GLU A 100 11.78 -20.71 -0.46
N ALA A 101 11.59 -19.42 -0.21
CA ALA A 101 12.60 -18.39 -0.51
C ALA A 101 13.95 -18.73 0.14
N ASN A 102 13.93 -19.17 1.40
CA ASN A 102 15.12 -19.60 2.14
C ASN A 102 15.77 -20.89 1.57
N LYS A 103 14.99 -21.76 0.93
CA LYS A 103 15.50 -23.01 0.32
C LYS A 103 16.14 -22.80 -1.04
N ILE A 104 15.71 -21.80 -1.81
CA ILE A 104 16.27 -21.48 -3.13
C ILE A 104 17.78 -21.18 -3.03
N GLY A 105 18.21 -20.58 -1.91
CA GLY A 105 19.60 -20.21 -1.67
C GLY A 105 20.05 -19.00 -2.50
N GLY A 106 21.03 -18.26 -2.00
CA GLY A 106 21.55 -17.07 -2.70
C GLY A 106 20.55 -15.91 -2.80
N ILE A 107 19.51 -15.90 -1.96
CA ILE A 107 18.60 -14.77 -1.79
C ILE A 107 19.20 -13.83 -0.73
N ASP A 108 19.42 -12.57 -1.11
CA ASP A 108 19.87 -11.54 -0.19
C ASP A 108 18.70 -10.96 0.62
N LEU A 109 17.57 -10.72 -0.06
CA LEU A 109 16.41 -10.05 0.52
C LEU A 109 15.10 -10.75 0.14
N ILE A 110 14.13 -10.71 1.04
CA ILE A 110 12.79 -11.29 0.86
C ILE A 110 11.75 -10.19 0.98
N LEU A 111 11.03 -9.92 -0.12
CA LEU A 111 9.92 -8.98 -0.17
C LEU A 111 8.59 -9.70 0.06
N THR A 112 7.82 -9.24 1.05
CA THR A 112 6.46 -9.72 1.33
C THR A 112 5.45 -8.59 1.08
N PRO A 113 4.67 -8.64 -0.03
CA PRO A 113 3.68 -7.63 -0.35
C PRO A 113 2.31 -7.96 0.24
N THR A 114 1.62 -6.92 0.69
CA THR A 114 0.19 -6.95 1.04
C THR A 114 -0.54 -5.96 0.14
N ILE A 115 -1.52 -6.47 -0.62
CA ILE A 115 -2.27 -5.67 -1.61
C ILE A 115 -3.70 -5.48 -1.14
N SER A 116 -4.13 -4.22 -1.08
CA SER A 116 -5.52 -3.84 -0.85
C SER A 116 -6.01 -2.88 -1.91
N THR A 117 -7.32 -2.88 -2.15
CA THR A 117 -7.93 -2.10 -3.23
C THR A 117 -9.25 -1.51 -2.78
N HIS A 118 -9.58 -0.34 -3.30
CA HIS A 118 -10.88 0.29 -3.14
C HIS A 118 -11.37 0.84 -4.48
N SER A 119 -12.66 0.79 -4.74
CA SER A 119 -13.25 1.42 -5.91
C SER A 119 -14.57 2.07 -5.59
N SER A 120 -14.88 3.13 -6.34
CA SER A 120 -16.14 3.85 -6.23
C SER A 120 -16.51 4.46 -7.57
N SER A 121 -17.78 4.87 -7.68
CA SER A 121 -18.26 5.63 -8.82
C SER A 121 -19.35 6.58 -8.36
N LYS A 122 -19.36 7.79 -8.92
CA LYS A 122 -20.46 8.75 -8.70
C LYS A 122 -21.61 8.54 -9.68
N SER A 123 -21.43 7.68 -10.68
CA SER A 123 -22.45 7.45 -11.70
C SER A 123 -23.52 6.48 -11.20
N MET A 124 -24.78 6.88 -11.34
CA MET A 124 -25.95 6.01 -11.10
C MET A 124 -26.40 5.25 -12.35
N PHE A 125 -25.79 5.52 -13.52
CA PHE A 125 -26.25 5.02 -14.82
C PHE A 125 -25.25 4.13 -15.54
N THR A 126 -24.00 4.07 -15.06
CA THR A 126 -22.93 3.32 -15.72
C THR A 126 -22.23 2.44 -14.70
N TRP A 127 -22.03 1.17 -15.03
CA TRP A 127 -21.48 0.19 -14.11
C TRP A 127 -19.98 0.30 -13.81
N PRO A 128 -19.07 0.79 -14.69
CA PRO A 128 -17.64 0.80 -14.36
C PRO A 128 -17.27 1.75 -13.21
N PRO A 129 -16.24 1.44 -12.42
CA PRO A 129 -15.71 2.35 -11.41
C PRO A 129 -15.03 3.55 -12.09
N THR A 130 -15.41 4.77 -11.70
CA THR A 130 -14.71 5.99 -12.15
C THR A 130 -13.43 6.21 -11.35
N ASP A 131 -13.40 5.74 -10.10
CA ASP A 131 -12.30 5.96 -9.17
C ASP A 131 -11.85 4.63 -8.58
N PHE A 132 -10.54 4.42 -8.57
CA PHE A 132 -9.92 3.20 -8.06
C PHE A 132 -8.64 3.55 -7.31
N THR A 133 -8.39 2.84 -6.21
CA THR A 133 -7.18 2.96 -5.40
C THR A 133 -6.57 1.58 -5.21
N VAL A 134 -5.25 1.48 -5.39
CA VAL A 134 -4.45 0.30 -5.09
C VAL A 134 -3.43 0.68 -4.02
N THR A 135 -3.35 -0.08 -2.94
CA THR A 135 -2.33 0.08 -1.91
C THR A 135 -1.47 -1.18 -1.87
N ILE A 136 -0.15 -1.02 -2.01
CA ILE A 136 0.84 -2.08 -1.90
C ILE A 136 1.71 -1.78 -0.68
N SER A 137 1.46 -2.47 0.42
CA SER A 137 2.34 -2.44 1.59
C SER A 137 3.40 -3.51 1.42
N SER A 138 4.67 -3.11 1.45
CA SER A 138 5.80 -4.01 1.23
C SER A 138 6.70 -4.01 2.44
N VAL A 139 7.07 -5.21 2.88
CA VAL A 139 8.11 -5.42 3.90
C VAL A 139 9.24 -6.20 3.27
N MET A 140 10.47 -5.74 3.48
CA MET A 140 11.68 -6.42 3.05
C MET A 140 12.43 -6.92 4.28
N THR A 141 12.83 -8.19 4.27
CA THR A 141 13.70 -8.78 5.28
C THR A 141 15.00 -9.29 4.66
N ASP A 142 16.04 -9.45 5.47
CA ASP A 142 17.23 -10.21 5.09
C ASP A 142 17.00 -11.73 5.22
N SER A 143 18.04 -12.52 4.97
CA SER A 143 18.04 -13.99 5.09
C SER A 143 17.86 -14.50 6.54
N GLU A 144 18.11 -13.66 7.53
CA GLU A 144 17.93 -13.97 8.96
C GLU A 144 16.50 -13.62 9.44
N GLY A 145 15.72 -12.93 8.60
CA GLY A 145 14.38 -12.46 8.91
C GLY A 145 14.33 -11.09 9.57
N ASN A 146 15.45 -10.36 9.65
CA ASN A 146 15.46 -9.00 10.15
C ASN A 146 14.82 -8.08 9.11
N GLN A 147 13.88 -7.25 9.55
CA GLN A 147 13.29 -6.24 8.68
C GLN A 147 14.32 -5.16 8.36
N ILE A 148 14.58 -4.96 7.07
CA ILE A 148 15.52 -3.96 6.57
C ILE A 148 14.83 -2.76 5.96
N TRP A 149 13.61 -2.92 5.45
CA TRP A 149 12.86 -1.85 4.80
C TRP A 149 11.37 -2.13 4.83
N GLN A 150 10.58 -1.06 4.85
CA GLN A 150 9.13 -1.13 4.70
C GLN A 150 8.63 0.10 3.95
N ASN A 151 7.56 -0.06 3.17
CA ASN A 151 6.92 1.03 2.46
C ASN A 151 5.45 0.75 2.20
N VAL A 152 4.68 1.81 2.01
CA VAL A 152 3.31 1.75 1.52
C VAL A 152 3.22 2.58 0.24
N ALA A 153 3.03 1.92 -0.90
CA ALA A 153 2.83 2.57 -2.19
C ALA A 153 1.34 2.59 -2.52
N GLN A 154 0.73 3.78 -2.45
CA GLN A 154 -0.67 3.97 -2.79
C GLN A 154 -0.82 4.66 -4.15
N GLY A 155 -1.47 3.97 -5.09
CA GLY A 155 -1.82 4.49 -6.41
C GLY A 155 -3.29 4.82 -6.52
N ALA A 156 -3.59 5.90 -7.26
CA ALA A 156 -4.95 6.33 -7.55
C ALA A 156 -5.17 6.42 -9.06
N GLY A 157 -6.39 6.10 -9.49
CA GLY A 157 -6.77 6.15 -10.89
C GLY A 157 -8.18 6.66 -11.04
N HIS A 158 -8.32 7.65 -11.92
CA HIS A 158 -9.60 8.20 -12.32
C HIS A 158 -9.84 7.90 -13.81
N ALA A 159 -11.08 7.61 -14.20
CA ALA A 159 -11.51 7.53 -15.59
C ALA A 159 -12.92 8.11 -15.73
N SER A 160 -13.06 9.12 -16.59
CA SER A 160 -14.36 9.66 -16.96
C SER A 160 -15.12 8.73 -17.89
N PHE A 161 -16.43 8.94 -18.03
CA PHE A 161 -17.28 8.12 -18.90
C PHE A 161 -16.79 8.05 -20.34
N SER A 162 -16.30 9.15 -20.91
CA SER A 162 -15.76 9.18 -22.28
C SER A 162 -14.50 8.35 -22.44
N GLU A 163 -13.69 8.22 -21.39
CA GLU A 163 -12.40 7.52 -21.45
C GLU A 163 -12.55 6.01 -21.31
N PHE A 164 -13.44 5.53 -20.43
CA PHE A 164 -13.56 4.09 -20.17
C PHE A 164 -14.47 3.35 -21.15
N LYS A 165 -15.14 4.01 -22.11
CA LYS A 165 -16.09 3.34 -23.04
C LYS A 165 -15.46 2.18 -23.82
N SER A 166 -14.17 2.31 -24.12
CA SER A 166 -13.37 1.30 -24.83
C SER A 166 -12.46 0.49 -23.90
N ASP A 167 -12.36 0.85 -22.62
CA ASP A 167 -11.56 0.17 -21.61
C ASP A 167 -12.19 0.33 -20.22
N PHE A 168 -13.18 -0.51 -19.91
CA PHE A 168 -13.92 -0.45 -18.66
C PHE A 168 -13.06 -0.49 -17.37
N PRO A 169 -11.94 -1.26 -17.30
CA PRO A 169 -11.06 -1.23 -16.12
C PRO A 169 -10.06 -0.06 -16.07
N LEU A 170 -10.17 0.96 -16.93
CA LEU A 170 -9.15 2.00 -17.08
C LEU A 170 -8.73 2.68 -15.77
N SER A 171 -9.67 3.02 -14.89
CA SER A 171 -9.37 3.60 -13.57
C SER A 171 -8.50 2.66 -12.73
N ALA A 172 -8.81 1.36 -12.71
CA ALA A 172 -8.04 0.34 -12.01
C ALA A 172 -6.64 0.14 -12.60
N LYS A 173 -6.51 0.15 -13.93
CA LYS A 173 -5.21 0.06 -14.61
C LYS A 173 -4.32 1.26 -14.29
N ARG A 174 -4.89 2.47 -14.28
CA ARG A 174 -4.20 3.72 -13.90
C ARG A 174 -3.74 3.68 -12.44
N ALA A 175 -4.63 3.29 -11.53
CA ALA A 175 -4.29 3.17 -10.11
C ALA A 175 -3.15 2.17 -9.87
N SER A 176 -3.20 1.03 -10.57
CA SER A 176 -2.17 0.00 -10.49
C SER A 176 -0.82 0.50 -11.04
N ALA A 177 -0.84 1.22 -12.18
CA ALA A 177 0.37 1.82 -12.75
C ALA A 177 1.00 2.85 -11.81
N ASP A 178 0.18 3.72 -11.21
CA ASP A 178 0.61 4.74 -10.25
C ASP A 178 1.23 4.08 -9.00
N ALA A 179 0.59 3.05 -8.44
CA ALA A 179 1.11 2.30 -7.29
C ALA A 179 2.47 1.64 -7.60
N MET A 180 2.59 1.01 -8.78
CA MET A 180 3.84 0.36 -9.21
C MET A 180 4.97 1.35 -9.43
N ASN A 181 4.69 2.51 -10.02
CA ASN A 181 5.69 3.57 -10.19
C ASN A 181 6.15 4.14 -8.84
N LYS A 182 5.22 4.34 -7.89
CA LYS A 182 5.55 4.79 -6.53
C LYS A 182 6.38 3.75 -5.77
N LEU A 183 6.02 2.47 -5.87
CA LEU A 183 6.80 1.38 -5.28
C LEU A 183 8.22 1.35 -5.86
N ARG A 184 8.33 1.42 -7.19
CA ARG A 184 9.63 1.48 -7.88
C ARG A 184 10.48 2.63 -7.37
N HIS A 185 9.89 3.83 -7.28
CA HIS A 185 10.61 5.00 -6.79
C HIS A 185 11.10 4.82 -5.35
N ALA A 186 10.23 4.33 -4.46
CA ALA A 186 10.60 4.07 -3.07
C ALA A 186 11.73 3.03 -2.93
N LEU A 187 11.75 2.01 -3.80
CA LEU A 187 12.83 1.02 -3.83
C LEU A 187 14.17 1.60 -4.30
N LEU A 188 14.15 2.53 -5.29
CA LEU A 188 15.36 3.19 -5.79
C LEU A 188 15.94 4.20 -4.79
N GLU A 189 15.10 4.82 -3.96
CA GLU A 189 15.56 5.79 -2.95
C GLU A 189 16.05 5.14 -1.64
N ALA A 190 15.76 3.85 -1.44
CA ALA A 190 16.11 3.11 -0.24
C ALA A 190 17.59 2.66 -0.24
N LYS A 191 18.47 3.52 0.27
CA LYS A 191 19.93 3.29 0.33
C LYS A 191 20.32 2.02 1.08
N GLU A 192 19.55 1.66 2.10
CA GLU A 192 19.72 0.44 2.89
C GLU A 192 19.63 -0.85 2.03
N LEU A 193 18.86 -0.81 0.93
CA LEU A 193 18.73 -1.95 0.01
C LEU A 193 19.97 -2.11 -0.88
N ALA A 194 20.71 -1.02 -1.14
CA ALA A 194 21.94 -1.03 -1.92
C ALA A 194 23.14 -1.64 -1.16
N GLY A 195 22.99 -1.95 0.13
CA GLY A 195 24.08 -2.48 0.95
C GLY A 195 25.03 -1.40 1.49
N GLU A 196 24.70 -0.12 1.34
CA GLU A 196 25.19 0.88 2.29
C GLU A 196 24.59 0.48 3.63
N ARG A 197 25.38 -0.22 4.46
CA ARG A 197 25.05 -0.43 5.86
C ARG A 197 24.65 0.93 6.41
N SER A 198 23.36 1.13 6.67
CA SER A 198 22.92 2.06 7.69
C SER A 198 23.82 1.77 8.86
N GLN A 199 24.67 2.74 9.22
CA GLN A 199 25.73 2.48 10.17
C GLN A 199 25.12 1.82 11.39
N VAL A 200 25.52 0.57 11.64
CA VAL A 200 25.52 0.03 12.98
C VAL A 200 26.31 1.07 13.75
N ILE A 201 25.60 1.93 14.48
CA ILE A 201 26.22 2.89 15.38
C ILE A 201 27.11 2.02 16.29
N PRO A 202 28.44 2.11 16.18
CA PRO A 202 29.30 1.41 17.12
C PRO A 202 28.90 1.90 18.52
N PRO A 203 28.93 1.06 19.56
CA PRO A 203 28.57 1.48 20.91
C PRO A 203 29.42 2.69 21.26
N HIS A 204 28.80 3.87 21.24
CA HIS A 204 29.48 5.11 21.56
C HIS A 204 29.87 4.99 23.03
N LYS A 205 31.18 5.14 23.27
CA LYS A 205 31.81 5.15 24.59
C LYS A 205 30.92 5.94 25.56
N ALA A 206 30.55 5.29 26.66
CA ALA A 206 29.61 5.80 27.65
C ALA A 206 29.92 7.26 28.04
N ASP A 207 29.07 8.18 27.59
CA ASP A 207 28.91 9.48 28.21
C ASP A 207 27.98 9.28 29.41
N ASN A 208 28.44 9.68 30.60
CA ASN A 208 27.79 9.49 31.90
C ASN A 208 26.59 10.43 32.11
N SER A 209 25.84 10.74 31.04
CA SER A 209 24.63 11.53 31.12
C SER A 209 23.44 10.65 31.55
N PRO A 210 22.57 11.11 32.47
CA PRO A 210 21.51 10.28 33.04
C PRO A 210 20.55 9.74 31.96
N PRO A 211 20.07 8.48 32.08
CA PRO A 211 19.32 7.83 31.02
C PRO A 211 17.91 8.44 30.88
N MET A 212 17.72 9.34 29.91
CA MET A 212 16.37 9.63 29.43
C MET A 212 15.90 8.45 28.56
N ARG A 213 14.98 7.67 29.14
CA ARG A 213 14.18 6.58 28.54
C ARG A 213 14.12 6.64 27.00
N ALA A 214 14.93 5.81 26.35
CA ALA A 214 14.67 5.35 24.99
C ALA A 214 13.42 4.45 25.01
N LYS A 215 12.23 5.06 25.02
CA LYS A 215 11.02 4.35 24.61
C LYS A 215 11.16 4.13 23.10
N SER A 216 11.10 2.87 22.68
CA SER A 216 11.06 2.47 21.27
C SER A 216 10.12 3.39 20.49
N ARG A 217 10.65 4.19 19.58
CA ARG A 217 9.84 5.07 18.72
C ARG A 217 9.02 4.17 17.80
N LYS A 218 7.70 4.20 17.92
CA LYS A 218 6.77 3.40 17.12
C LYS A 218 5.97 4.31 16.20
N PHE A 219 5.70 3.86 14.98
CA PHE A 219 4.66 4.48 14.15
C PHE A 219 3.29 4.04 14.68
N GLY A 220 2.38 4.99 14.84
CA GLY A 220 1.00 4.74 15.24
C GLY A 220 0.05 4.80 14.05
N GLU A 221 -1.21 4.41 14.27
CA GLU A 221 -2.26 4.34 13.24
C GLU A 221 -2.50 5.67 12.51
N TRP A 222 -2.28 6.77 13.20
CA TRP A 222 -2.47 8.13 12.70
C TRP A 222 -1.16 8.86 12.38
N SER A 223 -0.02 8.15 12.28
CA SER A 223 1.29 8.79 12.04
C SER A 223 1.29 9.66 10.79
N TYR A 224 0.66 9.18 9.71
CA TYR A 224 0.53 9.95 8.47
C TYR A 224 -0.30 11.24 8.62
N VAL A 225 -1.41 11.17 9.36
CA VAL A 225 -2.26 12.35 9.59
C VAL A 225 -1.55 13.34 10.52
N ALA A 226 -0.77 12.84 11.47
CA ALA A 226 0.08 13.66 12.33
C ALA A 226 1.20 14.36 11.53
N GLU A 227 1.81 13.68 10.56
CA GLU A 227 2.81 14.25 9.65
C GLU A 227 2.22 15.32 8.74
N GLN A 228 1.04 15.08 8.15
CA GLN A 228 0.35 16.10 7.35
C GLN A 228 0.00 17.35 8.18
N TYR A 229 -0.49 17.15 9.41
CA TYR A 229 -0.75 18.26 10.32
C TYR A 229 0.54 19.01 10.67
N ALA A 230 1.62 18.30 10.96
CA ALA A 230 2.91 18.89 11.27
C ALA A 230 3.50 19.67 10.09
N ALA A 231 3.34 19.16 8.86
CA ALA A 231 3.75 19.86 7.64
C ALA A 231 2.98 21.18 7.48
N SER A 232 1.71 21.24 7.90
CA SER A 232 0.94 22.49 7.95
C SER A 232 1.46 23.50 8.99
N GLN A 233 2.34 23.06 9.90
CA GLN A 233 2.99 23.87 10.94
C GLN A 233 4.51 24.04 10.68
N ASP A 234 4.93 23.87 9.41
CA ASP A 234 6.34 23.96 8.96
C ASP A 234 7.28 22.91 9.60
N CYS A 235 6.72 21.75 9.96
CA CYS A 235 7.46 20.62 10.53
C CYS A 235 7.39 19.41 9.60
N HIS A 236 8.53 19.05 9.00
CA HIS A 236 8.62 17.99 7.98
C HIS A 236 9.30 16.69 8.49
N GLY A 237 9.22 16.42 9.80
CA GLY A 237 9.76 15.21 10.41
C GLY A 237 8.76 14.06 10.42
N ALA A 238 9.26 12.86 10.75
CA ALA A 238 8.41 11.70 11.01
C ALA A 238 7.63 11.86 12.32
N ALA A 239 6.39 11.38 12.36
CA ALA A 239 5.57 11.41 13.57
C ALA A 239 5.73 10.12 14.39
N TRP A 240 6.27 10.27 15.61
CA TRP A 240 6.54 9.17 16.52
C TRP A 240 5.47 9.08 17.62
N LEU A 241 4.85 7.91 17.76
CA LEU A 241 3.87 7.68 18.82
C LEU A 241 4.56 7.70 20.20
N ILE A 242 4.15 8.65 21.04
CA ILE A 242 4.69 8.86 22.39
C ILE A 242 3.70 8.47 23.50
N GLY A 243 2.42 8.30 23.17
CA GLY A 243 1.41 7.79 24.09
C GLY A 243 0.06 7.54 23.43
N GLN A 244 -0.77 6.74 24.09
CA GLN A 244 -2.12 6.43 23.65
C GLN A 244 -3.04 6.39 24.87
N GLU A 245 -4.19 7.07 24.79
CA GLU A 245 -5.23 7.10 25.80
C GLU A 245 -6.58 6.80 25.11
N GLY A 246 -7.08 5.58 25.27
CA GLY A 246 -8.26 5.11 24.54
C GLY A 246 -8.05 5.14 23.02
N VAL A 247 -8.92 5.86 22.31
CA VAL A 247 -8.88 6.08 20.84
C VAL A 247 -7.96 7.23 20.42
N GLN A 248 -7.35 7.92 21.38
CA GLN A 248 -6.49 9.07 21.14
C GLN A 248 -5.03 8.66 21.13
N GLN A 249 -4.30 9.07 20.11
CA GLN A 249 -2.86 8.86 19.99
C GLN A 249 -2.12 10.18 20.01
N MET A 250 -0.98 10.21 20.70
CA MET A 250 -0.11 11.37 20.82
C MET A 250 1.19 11.11 20.07
N TYR A 251 1.59 12.06 19.25
CA TYR A 251 2.75 12.01 18.40
C TYR A 251 3.71 13.14 18.73
N GLU A 252 5.00 12.86 18.61
CA GLU A 252 6.08 13.85 18.59
C GLU A 252 6.63 13.92 17.17
N VAL A 253 6.71 15.14 16.62
CA VAL A 253 7.30 15.41 15.30
C VAL A 253 8.49 16.35 15.47
N ASP A 254 9.65 15.93 14.99
CA ASP A 254 10.86 16.76 14.98
C ASP A 254 10.80 17.77 13.82
N CYS A 255 10.88 19.06 14.11
CA CYS A 255 10.90 20.12 13.09
C CYS A 255 12.35 20.47 12.69
N ARG A 256 12.55 20.99 11.47
CA ARG A 256 13.89 21.42 11.00
C ARG A 256 14.52 22.52 11.86
N SER A 257 13.70 23.32 12.53
CA SER A 257 14.14 24.36 13.47
C SER A 257 14.67 23.82 14.80
N GLY A 258 14.67 22.49 15.01
CA GLY A 258 14.98 21.87 16.31
C GLY A 258 13.84 21.94 17.32
N ARG A 259 12.72 22.59 16.97
CA ARG A 259 11.48 22.54 17.74
C ARG A 259 10.86 21.14 17.65
N ARG A 260 10.22 20.69 18.73
CA ARG A 260 9.36 19.49 18.70
C ARG A 260 7.91 19.89 18.72
N LEU A 261 7.13 19.32 17.82
CA LEU A 261 5.69 19.53 17.74
C LEU A 261 4.97 18.32 18.34
N MET A 262 4.10 18.58 19.31
CA MET A 262 3.27 17.56 19.94
C MET A 262 1.91 17.54 19.25
N VAL A 263 1.55 16.42 18.63
CA VAL A 263 0.33 16.28 17.85
C VAL A 263 -0.58 15.24 18.49
N GLN A 264 -1.83 15.60 18.75
CA GLN A 264 -2.85 14.73 19.30
C GLN A 264 -3.84 14.36 18.19
N CYS A 265 -3.99 13.08 17.92
CA CYS A 265 -4.85 12.55 16.86
C CYS A 265 -5.98 11.69 17.44
N MET A 266 -7.19 11.89 16.93
CA MET A 266 -8.39 11.13 17.30
C MET A 266 -9.38 11.14 16.12
N ASN A 267 -9.96 9.98 15.80
CA ASN A 267 -11.00 9.82 14.76
C ASN A 267 -10.64 10.45 13.41
N GLY A 268 -9.40 10.27 12.93
CA GLY A 268 -8.97 10.80 11.64
C GLY A 268 -8.66 12.30 11.58
N SER A 269 -8.63 12.99 12.73
CA SER A 269 -8.22 14.39 12.83
C SER A 269 -7.07 14.57 13.82
N CYS A 270 -6.16 15.50 13.54
CA CYS A 270 -5.01 15.80 14.39
C CYS A 270 -4.97 17.31 14.72
N LYS A 271 -4.50 17.63 15.92
CA LYS A 271 -4.31 19.01 16.40
C LYS A 271 -3.07 19.14 17.26
N GLU A 272 -2.49 20.33 17.35
CA GLU A 272 -1.38 20.62 18.26
C GLU A 272 -1.87 20.49 19.70
N LYS A 273 -1.12 19.69 20.48
CA LYS A 273 -1.32 19.59 21.92
C LYS A 273 -0.57 20.73 22.58
N LYS A 274 -1.29 21.78 22.96
CA LYS A 274 -0.73 22.84 23.81
C LYS A 274 -0.45 22.24 25.19
N THR A 275 0.82 22.25 25.59
CA THR A 275 1.27 21.97 26.97
C THR A 275 0.94 23.13 27.89
#